data_AF-A0A9Q4KVS1-F1
#
_entry.id   AF-A0A9Q4KVS1-F1
#
_cell.length_a   1.000
_cell.length_b   1.000
_cell.length_c   1.000
_cell.angle_alpha   90.00
_cell.angle_beta   90.00
_cell.angle_gamma   90.00
#
_symmetry.space_group_name_H-M   'P 1'
#
loop_
_entity.id
_entity.type
_entity.pdbx_description
1 polymer ?
#
loop_
_entity_poly.entity_id
_entity_poly.type
_entity_poly.pdbx_seq_one_letter_code
_entity_poly.pdbx_strand_id
1 'polypeptide(L)'
;MKVGLVGIGNCFSGLIQGIEYYRKNPSQEVTGIIHDKLAGYGIHDIDFVCGFDVGENKVGKLLHEAIYEYPNMVDWIAKDDLPKNEAMVYESPILDGVGIWVENRIKPITSTKTVEQIAEEVKQILKNNGVEIIVSYLPVGSDKVTEFWAQICLDTKTAFVNCIPSFIASDEKWAKKFEDANVPCIGDDIKGQVGATIVHRTLAKLCSDRGTKIEKTYQINVGGNTDFLNMKEQDRLASKRISKTESVQSQLKERLADDQIYVGPSDFIPFLGNTKLMFMRIEGRQWANIPYNMEVRLEVDDKANSAGIVIDAIRLAKIALDRGIGGPIKPASAYLMKHPIEQTSDVEAKDACEKFVRGD
;
A
#
# COMPACT_ATOMS: atom_id res chain seq x y z
N MET A 1 13.90 -6.18 -12.96
CA MET A 1 13.06 -4.99 -12.73
C MET A 1 13.76 -4.12 -11.71
N LYS A 2 14.28 -2.97 -12.12
CA LYS A 2 14.99 -2.05 -11.22
C LYS A 2 14.01 -1.12 -10.52
N VAL A 3 13.87 -1.30 -9.21
CA VAL A 3 12.85 -0.62 -8.40
C VAL A 3 13.51 0.32 -7.40
N GLY A 4 13.02 1.56 -7.36
CA GLY A 4 13.33 2.54 -6.32
C GLY A 4 12.19 2.64 -5.31
N LEU A 5 12.51 2.92 -4.05
CA LEU A 5 11.53 3.01 -2.97
C LEU A 5 11.49 4.39 -2.34
N VAL A 6 10.29 4.85 -2.02
CA VAL A 6 10.09 6.08 -1.26
C VAL A 6 9.40 5.73 0.06
N GLY A 7 10.04 6.08 1.18
CA GLY A 7 9.62 5.70 2.52
C GLY A 7 10.13 4.30 2.88
N ILE A 8 11.28 4.22 3.53
CA ILE A 8 11.95 2.97 3.92
C ILE A 8 11.38 2.49 5.27
N GLY A 9 10.06 2.36 5.32
CA GLY A 9 9.30 1.99 6.51
C GLY A 9 9.13 0.48 6.71
N ASN A 10 8.29 0.12 7.68
CA ASN A 10 7.90 -1.26 7.97
C ASN A 10 7.34 -2.03 6.75
N CYS A 11 6.56 -1.37 5.86
CA CYS A 11 6.02 -2.02 4.67
C CYS A 11 7.13 -2.46 3.72
N PHE A 12 8.10 -1.59 3.46
CA PHE A 12 9.24 -1.95 2.62
C PHE A 12 10.15 -3.00 3.26
N SER A 13 10.38 -2.88 4.58
CA SER A 13 11.16 -3.89 5.32
C SER A 13 10.54 -5.29 5.20
N GLY A 14 9.20 -5.40 5.30
CA GLY A 14 8.48 -6.65 5.02
C GLY A 14 8.61 -7.10 3.56
N LEU A 15 8.47 -6.19 2.60
CA LEU A 15 8.58 -6.53 1.17
C LEU A 15 9.93 -7.18 0.82
N ILE A 16 11.05 -6.56 1.21
CA ILE A 16 12.38 -7.07 0.87
C ILE A 16 12.72 -8.34 1.66
N GLN A 17 12.41 -8.40 2.96
CA GLN A 17 12.68 -9.59 3.77
C GLN A 17 11.83 -10.78 3.30
N GLY A 18 10.59 -10.55 2.84
CA GLY A 18 9.73 -11.59 2.27
C GLY A 18 10.29 -12.17 0.97
N ILE A 19 10.81 -11.33 0.06
CA ILE A 19 11.45 -11.81 -1.17
C ILE A 19 12.69 -12.66 -0.85
N GLU A 20 13.53 -12.22 0.09
CA GLU A 20 14.72 -12.97 0.50
C GLU A 20 14.38 -14.25 1.26
N TYR A 21 13.32 -14.26 2.06
CA TYR A 21 12.80 -15.47 2.70
C TYR A 21 12.49 -16.56 1.67
N TYR A 22 11.79 -16.21 0.59
CA TYR A 22 11.50 -17.16 -0.48
C TYR A 22 12.74 -17.57 -1.27
N ARG A 23 13.72 -16.66 -1.42
CA ARG A 23 14.98 -16.95 -2.12
C ARG A 23 15.84 -17.99 -1.38
N LYS A 24 15.76 -18.06 -0.04
CA LYS A 24 16.49 -19.05 0.77
C LYS A 24 16.03 -20.50 0.55
N ASN A 25 14.79 -20.73 0.14
CA ASN A 25 14.30 -22.05 -0.24
C ASN A 25 13.44 -21.98 -1.51
N PRO A 26 14.06 -21.99 -2.70
CA PRO A 26 13.35 -21.83 -3.97
C PRO A 26 12.36 -22.96 -4.31
N SER A 27 12.44 -24.09 -3.62
CA SER A 27 11.55 -25.24 -3.84
C SER A 27 10.23 -25.12 -3.07
N GLN A 28 10.13 -24.20 -2.12
CA GLN A 28 8.92 -24.00 -1.35
C GLN A 28 7.85 -23.27 -2.15
N GLU A 29 6.58 -23.56 -1.84
CA GLU A 29 5.46 -22.79 -2.39
C GLU A 29 5.49 -21.36 -1.83
N VAL A 30 5.37 -20.38 -2.72
CA VAL A 30 5.31 -18.97 -2.33
C VAL A 30 3.89 -18.64 -1.85
N THR A 31 3.74 -18.40 -0.56
CA THR A 31 2.45 -18.01 0.03
C THR A 31 2.28 -16.49 0.00
N GLY A 32 1.06 -16.04 -0.30
CA GLY A 32 0.76 -14.61 -0.26
C GLY A 32 1.27 -13.84 -1.48
N ILE A 33 1.16 -14.43 -2.66
CA ILE A 33 1.13 -13.71 -3.94
C ILE A 33 -0.07 -14.24 -4.72
N ILE A 34 -0.65 -13.43 -5.61
CA ILE A 34 -1.81 -13.90 -6.38
C ILE A 34 -1.34 -14.82 -7.51
N HIS A 35 -0.17 -14.51 -8.08
CA HIS A 35 0.43 -15.25 -9.19
C HIS A 35 1.90 -15.54 -8.92
N ASP A 36 2.31 -16.80 -9.10
CA ASP A 36 3.73 -17.18 -9.04
C ASP A 36 4.56 -16.44 -10.11
N LYS A 37 4.02 -16.37 -11.33
CA LYS A 37 4.59 -15.57 -12.43
C LYS A 37 3.52 -14.72 -13.11
N LEU A 38 3.91 -13.50 -13.47
CA LEU A 38 3.09 -12.56 -14.25
C LEU A 38 3.81 -12.22 -15.56
N ALA A 39 3.28 -12.70 -16.69
CA ALA A 39 3.89 -12.55 -18.01
C ALA A 39 5.40 -12.94 -18.04
N GLY A 40 5.78 -13.96 -17.29
CA GLY A 40 7.16 -14.43 -17.17
C GLY A 40 7.94 -13.85 -15.98
N TYR A 41 7.50 -12.75 -15.38
CA TYR A 41 8.13 -12.13 -14.21
C TYR A 41 7.78 -12.85 -12.91
N GLY A 42 8.80 -13.37 -12.23
CA GLY A 42 8.71 -13.91 -10.87
C GLY A 42 9.07 -12.88 -9.81
N ILE A 43 8.95 -13.29 -8.54
CA ILE A 43 9.26 -12.42 -7.39
C ILE A 43 10.76 -12.07 -7.29
N HIS A 44 11.63 -12.93 -7.80
CA HIS A 44 13.08 -12.77 -7.73
C HIS A 44 13.67 -11.87 -8.83
N ASP A 45 12.85 -11.50 -9.82
CA ASP A 45 13.24 -10.56 -10.88
C ASP A 45 13.17 -9.10 -10.41
N ILE A 46 12.72 -8.85 -9.18
CA ILE A 46 12.68 -7.54 -8.55
C ILE A 46 14.06 -7.25 -7.94
N ASP A 47 14.66 -6.14 -8.36
CA ASP A 47 15.95 -5.66 -7.89
C ASP A 47 15.79 -4.25 -7.31
N PHE A 48 16.02 -4.11 -6.01
CA PHE A 48 15.90 -2.83 -5.31
C PHE A 48 17.22 -2.06 -5.38
N VAL A 49 17.25 -1.02 -6.21
CA VAL A 49 18.50 -0.34 -6.58
C VAL A 49 18.76 0.95 -5.80
N CYS A 50 17.73 1.57 -5.21
CA CYS A 50 17.87 2.74 -4.35
C CYS A 50 16.64 2.94 -3.45
N GLY A 51 16.82 3.66 -2.34
CA GLY A 51 15.74 4.09 -1.46
C GLY A 51 15.77 5.59 -1.20
N PHE A 52 14.66 6.15 -0.75
CA PHE A 52 14.52 7.55 -0.35
C PHE A 52 13.77 7.66 0.96
N ASP A 53 14.32 8.39 1.93
CA ASP A 53 13.73 8.59 3.24
C ASP A 53 14.06 10.00 3.78
N VAL A 54 13.55 10.32 4.96
CA VAL A 54 13.83 11.58 5.67
C VAL A 54 14.49 11.33 7.02
N GLY A 55 14.44 10.11 7.56
CA GLY A 55 14.98 9.80 8.89
C GLY A 55 16.50 9.88 8.93
N GLU A 56 17.03 10.57 9.95
CA GLU A 56 18.48 10.78 10.16
C GLU A 56 19.27 9.48 10.28
N ASN A 57 18.63 8.41 10.75
CA ASN A 57 19.25 7.12 10.91
C ASN A 57 19.13 6.22 9.68
N LYS A 58 18.50 6.68 8.60
CA LYS A 58 18.31 5.92 7.34
C LYS A 58 19.02 6.60 6.17
N VAL A 59 18.88 7.91 6.02
CA VAL A 59 19.52 8.65 4.93
C VAL A 59 21.04 8.51 4.99
N GLY A 60 21.66 8.18 3.86
CA GLY A 60 23.10 7.95 3.74
C GLY A 60 23.57 6.55 4.13
N LYS A 61 22.66 5.64 4.51
CA LYS A 61 23.00 4.22 4.77
C LYS A 61 22.72 3.33 3.56
N LEU A 62 23.29 2.13 3.61
CA LEU A 62 22.96 1.07 2.67
C LEU A 62 21.52 0.58 2.93
N LEU A 63 20.79 0.29 1.86
CA LEU A 63 19.37 -0.07 1.88
C LEU A 63 19.11 -1.29 2.78
N HIS A 64 19.95 -2.32 2.65
CA HIS A 64 19.86 -3.55 3.46
C HIS A 64 20.12 -3.32 4.95
N GLU A 65 20.75 -2.21 5.35
CA GLU A 65 20.89 -1.82 6.75
C GLU A 65 19.74 -0.94 7.21
N ALA A 66 19.34 0.03 6.39
CA ALA A 66 18.32 1.02 6.70
C ALA A 66 16.94 0.41 6.98
N ILE A 67 16.61 -0.75 6.40
CA ILE A 67 15.32 -1.42 6.66
C ILE A 67 15.15 -1.93 8.10
N TYR A 68 16.26 -2.10 8.83
CA TYR A 68 16.27 -2.53 10.24
C TYR A 68 16.33 -1.36 11.22
N GLU A 69 16.51 -0.15 10.71
CA GLU A 69 16.63 1.05 11.54
C GLU A 69 15.28 1.44 12.13
N TYR A 70 15.30 1.80 13.41
CA TYR A 70 14.13 2.30 14.13
C TYR A 70 13.47 3.46 13.34
N PRO A 71 12.13 3.59 13.29
CA PRO A 71 11.10 2.82 14.00
C PRO A 71 10.61 1.57 13.26
N ASN A 72 11.40 1.00 12.35
CA ASN A 72 11.05 -0.29 11.76
C ASN A 72 11.16 -1.40 12.82
N MET A 73 10.29 -2.39 12.72
CA MET A 73 10.11 -3.51 13.65
C MET A 73 10.03 -4.86 12.94
N VAL A 74 10.16 -4.91 11.60
CA VAL A 74 10.14 -6.17 10.85
C VAL A 74 11.50 -6.86 10.98
N ASP A 75 11.49 -8.12 11.41
CA ASP A 75 12.67 -8.93 11.69
C ASP A 75 12.52 -10.40 11.22
N TRP A 76 11.74 -10.64 10.16
CA TRP A 76 11.50 -11.98 9.60
C TRP A 76 12.79 -12.68 9.13
N ILE A 77 13.80 -11.90 8.71
CA ILE A 77 15.13 -12.36 8.37
C ILE A 77 16.14 -11.60 9.25
N ALA A 78 17.06 -12.34 9.88
CA ALA A 78 18.14 -11.75 10.66
C ALA A 78 18.98 -10.80 9.80
N LYS A 79 19.42 -9.67 10.36
CA LYS A 79 20.17 -8.63 9.61
C LYS A 79 21.39 -9.19 8.87
N ASP A 80 22.13 -10.11 9.50
CA ASP A 80 23.35 -10.71 8.93
C ASP A 80 23.06 -11.73 7.82
N ASP A 81 21.82 -12.20 7.71
CA ASP A 81 21.39 -13.15 6.68
C ASP A 81 20.87 -12.46 5.42
N LEU A 82 20.60 -11.15 5.47
CA LEU A 82 20.11 -10.40 4.32
C LEU A 82 21.27 -10.14 3.35
N PRO A 83 21.13 -10.44 2.04
CA PRO A 83 22.19 -10.17 1.08
C PRO A 83 22.62 -8.70 1.08
N LYS A 84 23.92 -8.46 1.20
CA LYS A 84 24.48 -7.11 1.12
C LYS A 84 24.40 -6.62 -0.32
N ASN A 85 23.99 -5.38 -0.49
CA ASN A 85 23.98 -4.66 -1.76
C ASN A 85 24.55 -3.25 -1.59
N GLU A 86 24.90 -2.62 -2.70
CA GLU A 86 25.42 -1.25 -2.74
C GLU A 86 24.31 -0.19 -2.87
N ALA A 87 23.04 -0.61 -2.88
CA ALA A 87 21.90 0.30 -2.95
C ALA A 87 21.89 1.22 -1.74
N MET A 88 21.82 2.53 -1.98
CA MET A 88 21.85 3.55 -0.93
C MET A 88 20.45 4.13 -0.66
N VAL A 89 20.26 4.65 0.55
CA VAL A 89 19.12 5.49 0.90
C VAL A 89 19.50 6.95 0.78
N TYR A 90 18.77 7.68 -0.04
CA TYR A 90 18.97 9.11 -0.31
C TYR A 90 17.91 9.96 0.38
N GLU A 91 18.14 11.26 0.39
CA GLU A 91 17.23 12.25 0.95
C GLU A 91 15.98 12.44 0.06
N SER A 92 14.80 12.35 0.66
CA SER A 92 13.53 12.82 0.09
C SER A 92 13.19 14.19 0.67
N PRO A 93 12.48 15.08 -0.05
CA PRO A 93 11.93 16.26 0.61
C PRO A 93 10.89 15.84 1.66
N ILE A 94 10.84 16.56 2.79
CA ILE A 94 9.89 16.28 3.88
C ILE A 94 8.46 16.68 3.47
N LEU A 95 8.24 17.94 3.07
CA LEU A 95 6.92 18.53 2.79
C LEU A 95 5.88 18.19 3.89
N ASP A 96 4.82 17.46 3.56
CA ASP A 96 3.78 16.95 4.48
C ASP A 96 3.97 15.45 4.84
N GLY A 97 5.16 14.92 4.55
CA GLY A 97 5.58 13.53 4.76
C GLY A 97 5.65 13.07 6.21
N VAL A 98 5.81 13.98 7.17
CA VAL A 98 6.00 13.65 8.59
C VAL A 98 4.88 14.24 9.42
N GLY A 99 4.12 13.37 10.11
CA GLY A 99 3.08 13.77 11.06
C GLY A 99 3.63 14.14 12.43
N ILE A 100 2.88 14.94 13.17
CA ILE A 100 3.29 15.51 14.48
C ILE A 100 3.59 14.40 15.49
N TRP A 101 2.78 13.32 15.48
CA TRP A 101 2.91 12.21 16.42
C TRP A 101 4.07 11.26 16.13
N VAL A 102 4.62 11.30 14.90
CA VAL A 102 5.71 10.42 14.47
C VAL A 102 7.05 11.12 14.34
N GLU A 103 7.08 12.45 14.32
CA GLU A 103 8.29 13.27 14.20
C GLU A 103 9.38 12.87 15.19
N ASN A 104 9.05 12.76 16.49
CA ASN A 104 9.99 12.36 17.54
C ASN A 104 10.56 10.94 17.38
N ARG A 105 9.90 10.08 16.59
CA ARG A 105 10.36 8.71 16.30
C ARG A 105 11.17 8.63 15.02
N ILE A 106 10.76 9.38 14.00
CA ILE A 106 11.41 9.41 12.68
C ILE A 106 12.71 10.22 12.74
N LYS A 107 12.72 11.31 13.51
CA LYS A 107 13.82 12.27 13.62
C LYS A 107 14.31 12.68 12.23
N PRO A 108 13.50 13.46 11.49
CA PRO A 108 13.86 13.83 10.14
C PRO A 108 15.15 14.68 10.12
N ILE A 109 15.95 14.52 9.06
CA ILE A 109 17.14 15.35 8.86
C ILE A 109 16.76 16.82 8.65
N THR A 110 17.60 17.72 9.15
CA THR A 110 17.53 19.14 8.78
C THR A 110 18.19 19.31 7.40
N SER A 111 17.37 19.34 6.36
CA SER A 111 17.86 19.53 5.00
C SER A 111 18.52 20.90 4.83
N THR A 112 19.67 20.93 4.15
CA THR A 112 20.33 22.16 3.70
C THR A 112 19.99 22.51 2.25
N LYS A 113 19.17 21.68 1.59
CA LYS A 113 18.83 21.78 0.17
C LYS A 113 17.40 22.29 -0.01
N THR A 114 17.15 22.99 -1.12
CA THR A 114 15.77 23.31 -1.54
C THR A 114 15.10 22.09 -2.15
N VAL A 115 13.76 22.11 -2.24
CA VAL A 115 12.98 21.02 -2.86
C VAL A 115 13.40 20.81 -4.32
N GLU A 116 13.73 21.89 -5.04
CA GLU A 116 14.20 21.84 -6.42
C GLU A 116 15.59 21.20 -6.53
N GLN A 117 16.50 21.49 -5.60
CA GLN A 117 17.82 20.85 -5.56
C GLN A 117 17.69 19.34 -5.30
N ILE A 118 16.81 18.95 -4.38
CA ILE A 118 16.51 17.54 -4.12
C ILE A 118 15.88 16.89 -5.36
N ALA A 119 14.98 17.57 -6.06
CA ALA A 119 14.36 17.06 -7.29
C ALA A 119 15.40 16.71 -8.37
N GLU A 120 16.34 17.61 -8.63
CA GLU A 120 17.39 17.38 -9.63
C GLU A 120 18.35 16.26 -9.22
N GLU A 121 18.72 16.18 -7.93
CA GLU A 121 19.52 15.09 -7.39
C GLU A 121 18.81 13.74 -7.53
N VAL A 122 17.53 13.67 -7.15
CA VAL A 122 16.69 12.48 -7.30
C VAL A 122 16.64 12.03 -8.76
N LYS A 123 16.35 12.95 -9.71
CA LYS A 123 16.32 12.60 -11.15
C LYS A 123 17.64 12.00 -11.63
N GLN A 124 18.77 12.55 -11.17
CA GLN A 124 20.09 12.03 -11.51
C GLN A 124 20.34 10.65 -10.90
N ILE A 125 19.93 10.43 -9.64
CA ILE A 125 20.01 9.13 -8.97
C ILE A 125 19.18 8.08 -9.70
N LEU A 126 17.93 8.38 -10.07
CA LEU A 126 17.05 7.46 -10.79
C LEU A 126 17.68 7.05 -12.13
N LYS A 127 18.20 8.04 -12.87
CA LYS A 127 18.90 7.81 -14.15
C LYS A 127 20.15 6.95 -13.99
N ASN A 128 21.01 7.25 -13.00
CA ASN A 128 22.26 6.52 -12.78
C ASN A 128 22.02 5.06 -12.38
N ASN A 129 20.99 4.81 -11.57
CA ASN A 129 20.65 3.47 -11.14
C ASN A 129 19.81 2.72 -12.20
N GLY A 130 19.28 3.43 -13.20
CA GLY A 130 18.41 2.88 -14.24
C GLY A 130 17.07 2.42 -13.67
N VAL A 131 16.49 3.21 -12.76
CA VAL A 131 15.23 2.89 -12.11
C VAL A 131 14.10 2.87 -13.13
N GLU A 132 13.33 1.77 -13.14
CA GLU A 132 12.19 1.58 -14.02
C GLU A 132 10.87 1.88 -13.30
N ILE A 133 10.81 1.59 -11.98
CA ILE A 133 9.59 1.68 -11.19
C ILE A 133 9.89 2.34 -9.83
N ILE A 134 9.07 3.30 -9.42
CA ILE A 134 9.02 3.82 -8.05
C ILE A 134 7.82 3.26 -7.32
N VAL A 135 8.04 2.73 -6.11
CA VAL A 135 6.97 2.38 -5.18
C VAL A 135 6.96 3.36 -4.01
N SER A 136 5.80 3.99 -3.77
CA SER A 136 5.60 4.92 -2.67
C SER A 136 4.95 4.23 -1.47
N TYR A 137 5.67 4.19 -0.35
CA TYR A 137 5.22 3.79 0.99
C TYR A 137 5.28 4.96 1.99
N LEU A 138 4.95 6.16 1.50
CA LEU A 138 4.89 7.36 2.33
C LEU A 138 3.83 7.22 3.45
N PRO A 139 3.91 8.02 4.52
CA PRO A 139 2.86 8.04 5.54
C PRO A 139 1.51 8.52 4.99
N VAL A 140 0.43 8.16 5.68
CA VAL A 140 -0.92 8.66 5.36
C VAL A 140 -0.99 10.19 5.59
N GLY A 141 -1.62 10.90 4.66
CA GLY A 141 -1.74 12.36 4.69
C GLY A 141 -0.55 13.11 4.11
N SER A 142 0.25 12.44 3.28
CA SER A 142 1.47 12.96 2.66
C SER A 142 1.22 13.29 1.18
N ASP A 143 0.24 14.16 0.93
CA ASP A 143 -0.28 14.45 -0.40
C ASP A 143 0.75 15.20 -1.25
N LYS A 144 1.34 16.28 -0.73
CA LYS A 144 2.31 17.12 -1.47
C LYS A 144 3.58 16.35 -1.82
N VAL A 145 4.09 15.51 -0.90
CA VAL A 145 5.27 14.68 -1.22
C VAL A 145 4.93 13.55 -2.18
N THR A 146 3.70 13.02 -2.15
CA THR A 146 3.27 12.05 -3.17
C THR A 146 3.16 12.70 -4.54
N GLU A 147 2.61 13.90 -4.63
CA GLU A 147 2.56 14.71 -5.86
C GLU A 147 3.96 15.03 -6.39
N PHE A 148 4.91 15.36 -5.49
CA PHE A 148 6.31 15.53 -5.84
C PHE A 148 6.87 14.26 -6.52
N TRP A 149 6.69 13.09 -5.91
CA TRP A 149 7.18 11.82 -6.46
C TRP A 149 6.47 11.41 -7.75
N ALA A 150 5.16 11.69 -7.87
CA ALA A 150 4.43 11.52 -9.12
C ALA A 150 5.01 12.39 -10.24
N GLN A 151 5.36 13.65 -9.95
CA GLN A 151 6.01 14.54 -10.92
C GLN A 151 7.41 14.04 -11.30
N ILE A 152 8.22 13.58 -10.34
CA ILE A 152 9.53 12.96 -10.63
C ILE A 152 9.39 11.78 -11.58
N CYS A 153 8.37 10.93 -11.38
CA CYS A 153 8.11 9.78 -12.25
C CYS A 153 7.77 10.21 -13.69
N LEU A 154 6.94 11.24 -13.85
CA LEU A 154 6.62 11.83 -15.17
C LEU A 154 7.87 12.39 -15.86
N ASP A 155 8.70 13.12 -15.11
CA ASP A 155 9.92 13.77 -15.61
C ASP A 155 10.99 12.75 -16.05
N THR A 156 11.06 11.60 -15.36
CA THR A 156 12.08 10.56 -15.58
C THR A 156 11.59 9.37 -16.41
N LYS A 157 10.31 9.36 -16.82
CA LYS A 157 9.66 8.22 -17.49
C LYS A 157 9.70 6.92 -16.69
N THR A 158 9.59 7.05 -15.36
CA THR A 158 9.59 5.94 -14.42
C THR A 158 8.16 5.59 -14.04
N ALA A 159 7.80 4.30 -14.00
CA ALA A 159 6.47 3.89 -13.57
C ALA A 159 6.23 4.23 -12.09
N PHE A 160 4.98 4.52 -11.72
CA PHE A 160 4.65 4.89 -10.35
C PHE A 160 3.64 3.94 -9.70
N VAL A 161 3.98 3.32 -8.58
CA VAL A 161 3.09 2.48 -7.76
C VAL A 161 2.82 3.21 -6.44
N ASN A 162 1.60 3.72 -6.30
CA ASN A 162 1.18 4.49 -5.13
C ASN A 162 0.45 3.60 -4.12
N CYS A 163 1.09 3.29 -2.99
CA CYS A 163 0.50 2.40 -1.98
C CYS A 163 -0.35 3.13 -0.93
N ILE A 164 -0.46 4.46 -1.01
CA ILE A 164 -1.03 5.28 0.06
C ILE A 164 -2.32 5.98 -0.40
N PRO A 165 -3.19 6.45 0.51
CA PRO A 165 -4.47 7.08 0.15
C PRO A 165 -4.34 8.55 -0.25
N SER A 166 -3.35 8.88 -1.06
CA SER A 166 -3.20 10.18 -1.73
C SER A 166 -3.58 9.99 -3.19
N PHE A 167 -4.51 10.79 -3.72
CA PHE A 167 -5.13 10.53 -5.03
C PHE A 167 -4.23 10.98 -6.18
N ILE A 168 -3.68 10.01 -6.92
CA ILE A 168 -2.83 10.21 -8.09
C ILE A 168 -3.40 9.43 -9.27
N ALA A 169 -3.44 8.10 -9.18
CA ALA A 169 -3.98 7.27 -10.26
C ALA A 169 -5.52 7.36 -10.35
N SER A 170 -6.18 7.75 -9.26
CA SER A 170 -7.63 7.96 -9.20
C SER A 170 -8.08 9.42 -9.35
N ASP A 171 -7.14 10.37 -9.45
CA ASP A 171 -7.44 11.76 -9.78
C ASP A 171 -7.36 11.98 -11.30
N GLU A 172 -8.41 12.55 -11.89
CA GLU A 172 -8.49 12.72 -13.35
C GLU A 172 -7.36 13.59 -13.94
N LYS A 173 -6.87 14.59 -13.19
CA LYS A 173 -5.81 15.49 -13.68
C LYS A 173 -4.47 14.76 -13.69
N TRP A 174 -4.16 14.03 -12.63
CA TRP A 174 -2.94 13.22 -12.56
C TRP A 174 -2.99 12.05 -13.54
N ALA A 175 -4.11 11.32 -13.62
CA ALA A 175 -4.33 10.27 -14.60
C ALA A 175 -4.00 10.75 -16.02
N LYS A 176 -4.55 11.90 -16.42
CA LYS A 176 -4.29 12.51 -17.73
C LYS A 176 -2.82 12.86 -17.94
N LYS A 177 -2.12 13.39 -16.93
CA LYS A 177 -0.67 13.66 -17.03
C LYS A 177 0.13 12.39 -17.31
N PHE A 178 -0.19 11.28 -16.65
CA PHE A 178 0.46 9.98 -16.86
C PHE A 178 0.15 9.40 -18.24
N GLU A 179 -1.09 9.56 -18.72
CA GLU A 179 -1.48 9.19 -20.10
C GLU A 179 -0.70 10.02 -21.14
N ASP A 180 -0.72 11.35 -21.03
CA ASP A 180 -0.05 12.27 -21.95
C ASP A 180 1.47 12.05 -21.99
N ALA A 181 2.07 11.70 -20.85
CA ALA A 181 3.49 11.40 -20.74
C ALA A 181 3.85 9.97 -21.20
N ASN A 182 2.85 9.12 -21.48
CA ASN A 182 2.99 7.68 -21.70
C ASN A 182 3.79 6.96 -20.59
N VAL A 183 3.47 7.28 -19.32
CA VAL A 183 4.11 6.68 -18.15
C VAL A 183 3.04 5.92 -17.36
N PRO A 184 3.24 4.63 -17.03
CA PRO A 184 2.25 3.87 -16.28
C PRO A 184 2.20 4.27 -14.81
N CYS A 185 1.00 4.32 -14.24
CA CYS A 185 0.80 4.42 -12.81
C CYS A 185 -0.23 3.40 -12.29
N ILE A 186 -0.04 2.93 -11.06
CA ILE A 186 -0.95 2.02 -10.36
C ILE A 186 -1.24 2.61 -8.99
N GLY A 187 -2.51 2.76 -8.63
CA GLY A 187 -2.95 3.40 -7.41
C GLY A 187 -4.48 3.53 -7.34
N ASP A 188 -5.07 3.95 -6.23
CA ASP A 188 -4.40 4.42 -5.01
C ASP A 188 -4.85 3.62 -3.76
N ASP A 189 -4.03 3.65 -2.71
CA ASP A 189 -4.19 2.91 -1.44
C ASP A 189 -4.18 1.37 -1.60
N ILE A 190 -3.03 0.73 -1.41
CA ILE A 190 -2.86 -0.72 -1.64
C ILE A 190 -3.85 -1.55 -0.80
N LYS A 191 -4.41 -2.62 -1.38
CA LYS A 191 -5.19 -3.63 -0.64
C LYS A 191 -4.25 -4.48 0.21
N GLY A 192 -4.84 -5.11 1.24
CA GLY A 192 -4.22 -6.23 1.93
C GLY A 192 -4.86 -7.54 1.47
N GLN A 193 -4.15 -8.65 1.61
CA GLN A 193 -4.64 -10.00 1.30
C GLN A 193 -5.88 -10.35 2.12
N VAL A 194 -5.72 -10.34 3.44
CA VAL A 194 -6.77 -10.59 4.43
C VAL A 194 -6.79 -9.42 5.40
N GLY A 195 -7.28 -8.29 4.91
CA GLY A 195 -7.46 -7.08 5.71
C GLY A 195 -8.82 -7.03 6.40
N ALA A 196 -8.91 -6.22 7.44
CA ALA A 196 -10.16 -5.94 8.14
C ALA A 196 -11.32 -5.55 7.20
N THR A 197 -11.06 -4.65 6.25
CA THR A 197 -12.07 -4.16 5.30
C THR A 197 -12.57 -5.24 4.34
N ILE A 198 -11.70 -6.11 3.80
CA ILE A 198 -12.14 -7.16 2.87
C ILE A 198 -12.95 -8.25 3.59
N VAL A 199 -12.57 -8.60 4.83
CA VAL A 199 -13.35 -9.54 5.65
C VAL A 199 -14.73 -8.97 5.94
N HIS A 200 -14.83 -7.70 6.35
CA HIS A 200 -16.11 -7.03 6.60
C HIS A 200 -16.98 -6.97 5.34
N ARG A 201 -16.42 -6.51 4.22
CA ARG A 201 -17.14 -6.45 2.93
C ARG A 201 -17.67 -7.82 2.51
N THR A 202 -16.85 -8.86 2.61
CA THR A 202 -17.23 -10.23 2.23
C THR A 202 -18.37 -10.76 3.08
N LEU A 203 -18.31 -10.57 4.40
CA LEU A 203 -19.36 -11.03 5.31
C LEU A 203 -20.65 -10.20 5.18
N ALA A 204 -20.53 -8.88 5.00
CA ALA A 204 -21.67 -8.01 4.75
C ALA A 204 -22.39 -8.39 3.44
N LYS A 205 -21.62 -8.64 2.37
CA LYS A 205 -22.14 -9.13 1.09
C LYS A 205 -22.81 -10.50 1.26
N LEU A 206 -22.17 -11.45 1.94
CA LEU A 206 -22.75 -12.76 2.23
C LEU A 206 -24.12 -12.64 2.92
N CYS A 207 -24.20 -11.82 3.97
CA CYS A 207 -25.47 -11.54 4.66
C CYS A 207 -26.52 -10.99 3.69
N SER A 208 -26.16 -10.02 2.85
CA SER A 208 -27.07 -9.40 1.88
C SER A 208 -27.54 -10.38 0.79
N ASP A 209 -26.64 -11.19 0.27
CA ASP A 209 -26.88 -12.19 -0.78
C ASP A 209 -27.77 -13.34 -0.25
N ARG A 210 -27.63 -13.71 1.04
CA ARG A 210 -28.46 -14.74 1.70
C ARG A 210 -29.81 -14.22 2.21
N GLY A 211 -30.14 -12.96 1.95
CA GLY A 211 -31.44 -12.36 2.29
C GLY A 211 -31.60 -12.01 3.78
N THR A 212 -30.50 -11.98 4.54
CA THR A 212 -30.53 -11.44 5.91
C THR A 212 -30.45 -9.92 5.88
N LYS A 213 -31.07 -9.27 6.86
CA LYS A 213 -31.00 -7.81 7.02
C LYS A 213 -29.91 -7.48 8.02
N ILE A 214 -28.98 -6.61 7.65
CA ILE A 214 -28.04 -5.99 8.59
C ILE A 214 -28.71 -4.73 9.16
N GLU A 215 -28.73 -4.60 10.48
CA GLU A 215 -29.26 -3.44 11.18
C GLU A 215 -28.14 -2.56 11.74
N LYS A 216 -27.04 -3.17 12.23
CA LYS A 216 -25.90 -2.46 12.81
C LYS A 216 -24.60 -3.17 12.50
N THR A 217 -23.51 -2.42 12.36
CA THR A 217 -22.18 -3.01 12.28
C THR A 217 -21.10 -2.08 12.81
N TYR A 218 -20.04 -2.66 13.38
CA TYR A 218 -18.80 -1.92 13.64
C TYR A 218 -17.57 -2.71 13.24
N GLN A 219 -16.48 -1.99 12.96
CA GLN A 219 -15.14 -2.52 12.74
C GLN A 219 -14.12 -1.58 13.41
N ILE A 220 -13.50 -2.09 14.46
CA ILE A 220 -12.50 -1.44 15.29
C ILE A 220 -11.14 -2.01 14.92
N ASN A 221 -10.14 -1.15 14.69
CA ASN A 221 -8.78 -1.59 14.33
C ASN A 221 -7.76 -0.98 15.30
N VAL A 222 -6.87 -1.80 15.86
CA VAL A 222 -5.77 -1.37 16.73
C VAL A 222 -4.45 -1.96 16.26
N GLY A 223 -3.34 -1.24 16.49
CA GLY A 223 -1.99 -1.67 16.12
C GLY A 223 -0.91 -0.85 16.82
N GLY A 224 0.35 -1.30 16.72
CA GLY A 224 1.47 -0.74 17.50
C GLY A 224 2.59 -0.08 16.68
N ASN A 225 2.44 0.01 15.36
CA ASN A 225 3.46 0.57 14.47
C ASN A 225 3.23 2.07 14.20
N THR A 226 4.18 2.70 13.50
CA THR A 226 4.13 4.13 13.18
C THR A 226 2.99 4.53 12.26
N ASP A 227 2.45 3.64 11.44
CA ASP A 227 1.25 3.93 10.62
C ASP A 227 0.04 4.16 11.54
N PHE A 228 -0.17 3.30 12.55
CA PHE A 228 -1.22 3.50 13.55
C PHE A 228 -1.00 4.76 14.41
N LEU A 229 0.26 5.09 14.72
CA LEU A 229 0.57 6.31 15.46
C LEU A 229 0.29 7.57 14.63
N ASN A 230 0.68 7.57 13.35
CA ASN A 230 0.36 8.64 12.40
C ASN A 230 -1.17 8.82 12.26
N MET A 231 -1.90 7.72 12.33
CA MET A 231 -3.35 7.69 12.31
C MET A 231 -4.02 8.21 13.60
N LYS A 232 -3.29 8.60 14.67
CA LYS A 232 -3.90 9.31 15.81
C LYS A 232 -4.29 10.76 15.49
N GLU A 233 -3.74 11.32 14.42
CA GLU A 233 -4.08 12.65 13.95
C GLU A 233 -5.46 12.63 13.27
N GLN A 234 -6.50 13.07 13.98
CA GLN A 234 -7.89 12.97 13.51
C GLN A 234 -8.13 13.67 12.16
N ASP A 235 -7.42 14.77 11.90
CA ASP A 235 -7.52 15.52 10.63
C ASP A 235 -7.04 14.67 9.44
N ARG A 236 -6.05 13.79 9.65
CA ARG A 236 -5.56 12.85 8.62
C ARG A 236 -6.48 11.63 8.41
N LEU A 237 -7.49 11.44 9.27
CA LEU A 237 -8.37 10.28 9.24
C LEU A 237 -9.68 10.47 8.49
N ALA A 238 -10.13 11.72 8.28
CA ALA A 238 -11.47 12.02 7.76
C ALA A 238 -11.75 11.25 6.44
N SER A 239 -10.86 11.39 5.46
CA SER A 239 -10.97 10.73 4.15
C SER A 239 -10.95 9.20 4.27
N LYS A 240 -10.12 8.65 5.16
CA LYS A 240 -9.95 7.19 5.35
C LYS A 240 -11.14 6.55 6.07
N ARG A 241 -11.81 7.29 6.96
CA ARG A 241 -13.05 6.85 7.62
C ARG A 241 -14.21 6.82 6.62
N ILE A 242 -14.32 7.86 5.79
CA ILE A 242 -15.33 7.91 4.72
C ILE A 242 -15.11 6.75 3.75
N SER A 243 -13.90 6.60 3.18
CA SER A 243 -13.63 5.56 2.17
C SER A 243 -13.89 4.14 2.70
N LYS A 244 -13.49 3.86 3.94
CA LYS A 244 -13.76 2.55 4.57
C LYS A 244 -15.25 2.32 4.83
N THR A 245 -15.97 3.34 5.28
CA THR A 245 -17.41 3.24 5.53
C THR A 245 -18.16 2.97 4.22
N GLU A 246 -17.86 3.74 3.17
CA GLU A 246 -18.44 3.54 1.82
C GLU A 246 -18.11 2.16 1.23
N SER A 247 -16.91 1.65 1.49
CA SER A 247 -16.52 0.32 1.02
C SER A 247 -17.43 -0.79 1.57
N VAL A 248 -17.98 -0.64 2.79
CA VAL A 248 -18.94 -1.58 3.39
C VAL A 248 -20.37 -1.25 2.96
N GLN A 249 -20.76 0.03 3.02
CA GLN A 249 -22.10 0.50 2.62
C GLN A 249 -22.46 0.04 1.19
N SER A 250 -21.50 0.09 0.26
CA SER A 250 -21.69 -0.32 -1.14
C SER A 250 -22.02 -1.79 -1.35
N GLN A 251 -21.76 -2.65 -0.34
CA GLN A 251 -22.09 -4.09 -0.41
C GLN A 251 -23.51 -4.39 0.08
N LEU A 252 -24.20 -3.41 0.67
CA LEU A 252 -25.54 -3.57 1.21
C LEU A 252 -26.59 -3.19 0.18
N LYS A 253 -27.69 -3.95 0.11
CA LYS A 253 -28.87 -3.60 -0.70
C LYS A 253 -29.50 -2.27 -0.27
N GLU A 254 -29.51 -2.02 1.03
CA GLU A 254 -30.01 -0.79 1.64
C GLU A 254 -28.89 -0.17 2.48
N ARG A 255 -28.63 1.12 2.27
CA ARG A 255 -27.64 1.87 3.03
C ARG A 255 -28.06 1.93 4.50
N LEU A 256 -27.12 1.70 5.41
CA LEU A 256 -27.35 1.92 6.84
C LEU A 256 -27.33 3.41 7.14
N ALA A 257 -28.13 3.83 8.12
CA ALA A 257 -27.99 5.17 8.69
C ALA A 257 -26.57 5.34 9.26
N ASP A 258 -26.01 6.54 9.16
CA ASP A 258 -24.60 6.81 9.48
C ASP A 258 -24.27 6.54 10.97
N ASP A 259 -25.26 6.50 11.85
CA ASP A 259 -25.13 6.19 13.27
C ASP A 259 -25.26 4.68 13.59
N GLN A 260 -25.59 3.84 12.59
CA GLN A 260 -25.66 2.38 12.71
C GLN A 260 -24.42 1.66 12.15
N ILE A 261 -23.44 2.42 11.65
CA ILE A 261 -22.19 1.91 11.11
C ILE A 261 -20.99 2.65 11.68
N TYR A 262 -19.99 1.90 12.14
CA TYR A 262 -18.71 2.47 12.56
C TYR A 262 -17.55 1.69 11.96
N VAL A 263 -16.78 2.31 11.06
CA VAL A 263 -15.59 1.67 10.46
C VAL A 263 -14.41 2.63 10.54
N GLY A 264 -13.37 2.27 11.27
CA GLY A 264 -12.21 3.15 11.39
C GLY A 264 -11.06 2.56 12.19
N PRO A 265 -9.88 3.18 12.10
CA PRO A 265 -8.85 2.98 13.12
C PRO A 265 -9.36 3.49 14.46
N SER A 266 -8.98 2.78 15.52
CA SER A 266 -9.55 3.01 16.84
C SER A 266 -8.50 3.46 17.84
N ASP A 267 -7.34 2.78 17.91
CA ASP A 267 -6.28 3.19 18.81
C ASP A 267 -4.89 2.65 18.40
N PHE A 268 -3.87 3.22 19.05
CA PHE A 268 -2.48 2.78 19.01
C PHE A 268 -2.13 2.10 20.33
N ILE A 269 -1.72 0.84 20.25
CA ILE A 269 -1.31 0.01 21.38
C ILE A 269 0.17 -0.37 21.18
N PRO A 270 1.12 0.27 21.88
CA PRO A 270 2.54 0.21 21.55
C PRO A 270 3.12 -1.21 21.47
N PHE A 271 2.72 -2.08 22.39
CA PHE A 271 3.28 -3.44 22.51
C PHE A 271 2.79 -4.41 21.42
N LEU A 272 1.82 -4.02 20.58
CA LEU A 272 1.42 -4.85 19.44
C LEU A 272 2.46 -4.86 18.31
N GLY A 273 3.35 -3.86 18.24
CA GLY A 273 4.33 -3.74 17.17
C GLY A 273 3.68 -3.80 15.78
N ASN A 274 4.10 -4.76 14.95
CA ASN A 274 3.54 -5.00 13.61
C ASN A 274 2.21 -5.77 13.60
N THR A 275 1.79 -6.32 14.75
CA THR A 275 0.50 -6.99 14.87
C THR A 275 -0.62 -5.97 14.77
N LYS A 276 -1.61 -6.29 13.96
CA LYS A 276 -2.87 -5.56 13.84
C LYS A 276 -4.01 -6.45 14.26
N LEU A 277 -4.83 -5.93 15.15
CA LEU A 277 -6.06 -6.57 15.58
C LEU A 277 -7.25 -5.82 14.98
N MET A 278 -8.21 -6.58 14.49
CA MET A 278 -9.53 -6.09 14.15
C MET A 278 -10.58 -6.82 14.98
N PHE A 279 -11.54 -6.04 15.47
CA PHE A 279 -12.76 -6.53 16.10
C PHE A 279 -13.93 -5.99 15.29
N MET A 280 -14.79 -6.90 14.85
CA MET A 280 -15.96 -6.57 14.06
C MET A 280 -17.18 -7.26 14.61
N ARG A 281 -18.32 -6.58 14.50
CA ARG A 281 -19.62 -7.14 14.82
C ARG A 281 -20.63 -6.74 13.77
N ILE A 282 -21.41 -7.70 13.29
CA ILE A 282 -22.58 -7.50 12.44
C ILE A 282 -23.80 -7.96 13.23
N GLU A 283 -24.81 -7.09 13.36
CA GLU A 283 -26.10 -7.41 13.97
C GLU A 283 -27.21 -7.26 12.94
N GLY A 284 -28.20 -8.15 13.00
CA GLY A 284 -29.24 -8.17 12.00
C GLY A 284 -30.38 -9.12 12.33
N ARG A 285 -31.19 -9.39 11.31
CA ARG A 285 -32.35 -10.29 11.38
C ARG A 285 -32.37 -11.28 10.22
N GLN A 286 -32.80 -12.50 10.55
CA GLN A 286 -32.97 -13.61 9.62
C GLN A 286 -34.46 -13.98 9.49
N TRP A 287 -34.75 -15.16 8.95
CA TRP A 287 -36.11 -15.67 8.76
C TRP A 287 -36.99 -15.47 10.00
N ALA A 288 -38.28 -15.13 9.78
CA ALA A 288 -39.24 -14.78 10.82
C ALA A 288 -38.81 -13.59 11.71
N ASN A 289 -37.97 -12.70 11.18
CA ASN A 289 -37.49 -11.51 11.86
C ASN A 289 -36.70 -11.81 13.15
N ILE A 290 -36.18 -13.02 13.28
CA ILE A 290 -35.40 -13.48 14.44
C ILE A 290 -34.04 -12.80 14.41
N PRO A 291 -33.58 -12.22 15.53
CA PRO A 291 -32.28 -11.55 15.58
C PRO A 291 -31.12 -12.54 15.43
N TYR A 292 -30.04 -12.10 14.81
CA TYR A 292 -28.75 -12.77 14.81
C TYR A 292 -27.63 -11.75 15.02
N ASN A 293 -26.46 -12.24 15.43
CA ASN A 293 -25.25 -11.46 15.47
C ASN A 293 -24.06 -12.33 15.08
N MET A 294 -23.00 -11.67 14.62
CA MET A 294 -21.73 -12.29 14.26
C MET A 294 -20.62 -11.40 14.80
N GLU A 295 -19.68 -11.99 15.53
CA GLU A 295 -18.45 -11.33 15.98
C GLU A 295 -17.23 -12.00 15.34
N VAL A 296 -16.29 -11.17 14.91
CA VAL A 296 -15.05 -11.64 14.28
C VAL A 296 -13.89 -10.89 14.93
N ARG A 297 -12.89 -11.67 15.38
CA ARG A 297 -11.56 -11.18 15.71
C ARG A 297 -10.60 -11.61 14.62
N LEU A 298 -9.91 -10.66 14.01
CA LEU A 298 -8.84 -10.92 13.06
C LEU A 298 -7.52 -10.43 13.65
N GLU A 299 -6.50 -11.27 13.57
CA GLU A 299 -5.12 -10.96 13.96
C GLU A 299 -4.23 -11.22 12.75
N VAL A 300 -3.49 -10.21 12.33
CA VAL A 300 -2.58 -10.28 11.18
C VAL A 300 -1.31 -9.50 11.44
N ASP A 301 -0.22 -9.91 10.80
CA ASP A 301 0.91 -9.02 10.55
C ASP A 301 0.50 -8.02 9.46
N ASP A 302 0.47 -6.73 9.80
CA ASP A 302 -0.02 -5.68 8.90
C ASP A 302 0.85 -5.50 7.64
N LYS A 303 2.14 -5.88 7.71
CA LYS A 303 3.12 -5.68 6.63
C LYS A 303 3.18 -6.87 5.69
N ALA A 304 3.09 -8.09 6.22
CA ALA A 304 2.90 -9.29 5.41
C ALA A 304 1.64 -9.18 4.53
N ASN A 305 0.60 -8.54 5.07
CA ASN A 305 -0.69 -8.43 4.41
C ASN A 305 -0.66 -7.61 3.11
N SER A 306 0.27 -6.66 2.94
CA SER A 306 0.37 -5.81 1.74
C SER A 306 1.55 -6.13 0.84
N ALA A 307 2.63 -6.73 1.38
CA ALA A 307 3.86 -7.01 0.62
C ALA A 307 3.56 -7.80 -0.67
N GLY A 308 2.81 -8.90 -0.56
CA GLY A 308 2.43 -9.72 -1.71
C GLY A 308 1.72 -8.98 -2.83
N ILE A 309 0.76 -8.11 -2.45
CA ILE A 309 -0.02 -7.31 -3.41
C ILE A 309 0.88 -6.29 -4.11
N VAL A 310 1.87 -5.72 -3.41
CA VAL A 310 2.84 -4.79 -4.03
C VAL A 310 3.79 -5.50 -4.99
N ILE A 311 4.19 -6.75 -4.72
CA ILE A 311 4.97 -7.55 -5.67
C ILE A 311 4.19 -7.72 -6.99
N ASP A 312 2.89 -8.02 -6.94
CA ASP A 312 2.03 -8.07 -8.13
C ASP A 312 1.96 -6.68 -8.82
N ALA A 313 1.80 -5.59 -8.06
CA ALA A 313 1.75 -4.23 -8.62
C ALA A 313 3.05 -3.85 -9.36
N ILE A 314 4.22 -4.15 -8.79
CA ILE A 314 5.53 -3.90 -9.44
C ILE A 314 5.61 -4.66 -10.77
N ARG A 315 5.24 -5.95 -10.78
CA ARG A 315 5.27 -6.78 -12.00
C ARG A 315 4.29 -6.27 -13.06
N LEU A 316 3.08 -5.86 -12.68
CA LEU A 316 2.10 -5.28 -13.61
C LEU A 316 2.56 -3.93 -14.16
N ALA A 317 3.21 -3.10 -13.34
CA ALA A 317 3.83 -1.86 -13.81
C ALA A 317 4.94 -2.13 -14.82
N LYS A 318 5.77 -3.16 -14.60
CA LYS A 318 6.78 -3.61 -15.56
C LYS A 318 6.15 -4.06 -16.88
N ILE A 319 5.11 -4.88 -16.82
CA ILE A 319 4.38 -5.35 -18.02
C ILE A 319 3.84 -4.16 -18.83
N ALA A 320 3.29 -3.14 -18.15
CA ALA A 320 2.82 -1.93 -18.81
C ALA A 320 3.96 -1.16 -19.49
N LEU A 321 5.09 -1.00 -18.80
CA LEU A 321 6.30 -0.37 -19.36
C LEU A 321 6.79 -1.08 -20.63
N ASP A 322 6.91 -2.41 -20.59
CA ASP A 322 7.42 -3.20 -21.71
C ASP A 322 6.50 -3.15 -22.94
N ARG A 323 5.20 -2.92 -22.71
CA ARG A 323 4.19 -2.79 -23.76
C ARG A 323 3.98 -1.34 -24.21
N GLY A 324 4.70 -0.39 -23.61
CA GLY A 324 4.57 1.04 -23.89
C GLY A 324 3.19 1.60 -23.55
N ILE A 325 2.51 1.04 -22.53
CA ILE A 325 1.19 1.47 -22.07
C ILE A 325 1.39 2.46 -20.91
N GLY A 326 0.98 3.71 -21.12
CA GLY A 326 0.97 4.76 -20.10
C GLY A 326 -0.40 5.00 -19.47
N GLY A 327 -0.43 5.92 -18.50
CA GLY A 327 -1.63 6.24 -17.73
C GLY A 327 -1.91 5.28 -16.58
N PRO A 328 -3.04 5.45 -15.88
CA PRO A 328 -3.49 4.51 -14.86
C PRO A 328 -3.74 3.13 -15.46
N ILE A 329 -3.07 2.09 -14.94
CA ILE A 329 -3.34 0.70 -15.35
C ILE A 329 -4.61 0.23 -14.65
N LYS A 330 -5.75 0.63 -15.19
CA LYS A 330 -7.10 0.40 -14.66
C LYS A 330 -7.33 -1.03 -14.13
N PRO A 331 -7.04 -2.12 -14.89
CA PRO A 331 -7.27 -3.47 -14.39
C PRO A 331 -6.41 -3.81 -13.17
N ALA A 332 -5.15 -3.36 -13.15
CA ALA A 332 -4.26 -3.57 -12.00
C ALA A 332 -4.72 -2.76 -10.78
N SER A 333 -5.05 -1.46 -10.98
CA SER A 333 -5.55 -0.60 -9.91
C SER A 333 -6.85 -1.13 -9.31
N ALA A 334 -7.83 -1.52 -10.13
CA ALA A 334 -9.10 -2.06 -9.63
C ALA A 334 -8.92 -3.31 -8.77
N TYR A 335 -7.98 -4.17 -9.18
CA TYR A 335 -7.76 -5.43 -8.49
C TYR A 335 -6.92 -5.27 -7.21
N LEU A 336 -5.88 -4.45 -7.25
CA LEU A 336 -4.86 -4.35 -6.19
C LEU A 336 -5.03 -3.15 -5.25
N MET A 337 -5.81 -2.13 -5.62
CA MET A 337 -5.91 -0.85 -4.90
C MET A 337 -7.33 -0.64 -4.37
N LYS A 338 -7.47 0.02 -3.21
CA LYS A 338 -8.77 0.28 -2.57
C LYS A 338 -9.53 1.40 -3.25
N HIS A 339 -8.82 2.34 -3.87
CA HIS A 339 -9.41 3.50 -4.53
C HIS A 339 -8.93 3.60 -5.99
N PRO A 340 -9.35 2.69 -6.88
CA PRO A 340 -9.12 2.83 -8.31
C PRO A 340 -9.95 3.98 -8.90
N ILE A 341 -9.55 4.47 -10.08
CA ILE A 341 -10.34 5.45 -10.86
C ILE A 341 -11.72 4.91 -11.26
N GLU A 342 -11.81 3.61 -11.53
CA GLU A 342 -13.05 2.91 -11.87
C GLU A 342 -13.30 1.78 -10.85
N GLN A 343 -14.38 1.91 -10.09
CA GLN A 343 -14.80 0.90 -9.12
C GLN A 343 -15.50 -0.26 -9.83
N THR A 344 -15.02 -1.48 -9.59
CA THR A 344 -15.59 -2.72 -10.15
C THR A 344 -15.64 -3.79 -9.06
N SER A 345 -16.37 -4.89 -9.31
CA SER A 345 -16.34 -6.01 -8.37
C SER A 345 -14.96 -6.69 -8.38
N ASP A 346 -14.53 -7.26 -7.25
CA ASP A 346 -13.22 -7.93 -7.17
C ASP A 346 -13.09 -9.11 -8.17
N VAL A 347 -14.21 -9.72 -8.57
CA VAL A 347 -14.26 -10.79 -9.59
C VAL A 347 -13.99 -10.25 -10.99
N GLU A 348 -14.64 -9.15 -11.37
CA GLU A 348 -14.43 -8.49 -12.67
C GLU A 348 -13.04 -7.88 -12.75
N ALA A 349 -12.58 -7.24 -11.67
CA ALA A 349 -11.25 -6.67 -11.57
C ALA A 349 -10.17 -7.76 -11.75
N LYS A 350 -10.37 -8.94 -11.15
CA LYS A 350 -9.49 -10.09 -11.36
C LYS A 350 -9.45 -10.49 -12.83
N ASP A 351 -10.60 -10.75 -13.45
CA ASP A 351 -10.66 -11.20 -14.85
C ASP A 351 -10.03 -10.18 -15.81
N ALA A 352 -10.28 -8.88 -15.59
CA ALA A 352 -9.66 -7.81 -16.35
C ALA A 352 -8.13 -7.76 -16.17
N CYS A 353 -7.65 -8.00 -14.94
CA CYS A 353 -6.21 -8.12 -14.66
C CYS A 353 -5.60 -9.34 -15.36
N GLU A 354 -6.25 -10.50 -15.35
CA GLU A 354 -5.78 -11.69 -16.07
C GLU A 354 -5.70 -11.45 -17.59
N LYS A 355 -6.71 -10.80 -18.19
CA LYS A 355 -6.71 -10.40 -19.60
C LYS A 355 -5.56 -9.46 -19.91
N PHE A 356 -5.36 -8.45 -19.06
CA PHE A 356 -4.21 -7.56 -19.18
C PHE A 356 -2.90 -8.35 -19.11
N VAL A 357 -2.73 -9.30 -18.19
CA VAL A 357 -1.50 -10.10 -18.11
C VAL A 357 -1.27 -10.93 -19.38
N ARG A 358 -2.31 -11.54 -19.94
CA ARG A 358 -2.23 -12.31 -21.20
C ARG A 358 -1.96 -11.45 -22.43
N GLY A 359 -2.32 -10.16 -22.39
CA GLY A 359 -2.22 -9.25 -23.54
C GLY A 359 -3.40 -9.36 -24.50
N ASP A 360 -4.56 -9.75 -23.98
CA ASP A 360 -5.84 -9.87 -24.73
C ASP A 360 -6.45 -8.50 -25.08
#